data_AF-A0AAU3G784-F1
#
_entry.id   AF-A0AAU3G784-F1
#
_cell.length_a   1.000
_cell.length_b   1.000
_cell.length_c   1.000
_cell.angle_alpha   90.00
_cell.angle_beta   90.00
_cell.angle_gamma   90.00
#
_symmetry.space_group_name_H-M   'P 1'
#
loop_
_entity.id
_entity.type
_entity.pdbx_description
1 polymer ?
#
loop_
_entity_poly.entity_id
_entity_poly.type
_entity_poly.pdbx_seq_one_letter_code
_entity_poly.pdbx_strand_id
1 'polypeptide(L)'
;MDEIDVLGVPVPNAGPVFLAALAVHVTAGLVCVACGAVAALSAKGSARHMRSGRIYIFGLGVVFATMTILAVIRWRENAHLFAVGSLAFAAGLVGYRNRRRRPNLHIAGMGLSYIALLTGFYIDNSKNLPIWDRLPTWISWTLPSLIGLPLIARAIKHRLPAKRGTS
;
A
#
# COMPACT_ATOMS: atom_id res chain seq x y z
N MET A 1 8.18 34.97 6.70
CA MET A 1 6.75 35.19 6.98
C MET A 1 6.04 34.45 5.86
N ASP A 2 5.64 33.19 6.00
CA ASP A 2 4.85 32.64 7.10
C ASP A 2 5.37 31.28 7.58
N GLU A 3 5.60 31.18 8.89
CA GLU A 3 5.99 29.97 9.61
C GLU A 3 4.82 29.66 10.55
N ILE A 4 4.02 28.65 10.22
CA ILE A 4 2.94 28.20 11.10
C ILE A 4 3.50 27.19 12.10
N ASP A 5 3.78 27.72 13.29
CA ASP A 5 4.22 26.97 14.46
C ASP A 5 3.01 26.27 15.08
N VAL A 6 2.76 25.02 14.69
CA VAL A 6 1.64 24.25 15.25
C VAL A 6 2.10 23.33 16.38
N LEU A 7 3.41 23.18 16.66
CA LEU A 7 3.98 22.40 17.80
C LEU A 7 5.54 22.37 17.82
N GLY A 8 6.24 23.41 17.33
CA GLY A 8 7.70 23.51 17.40
C GLY A 8 8.48 22.65 16.40
N VAL A 9 7.85 22.18 15.33
CA VAL A 9 8.54 21.46 14.24
C VAL A 9 8.60 22.37 13.00
N PRO A 10 9.79 22.80 12.55
CA PRO A 10 9.93 23.60 11.33
C PRO A 10 9.59 22.72 10.13
N VAL A 11 8.35 22.83 9.62
CA VAL A 11 7.93 22.19 8.38
C VAL A 11 8.29 23.13 7.24
N PRO A 12 9.23 22.77 6.33
CA PRO A 12 9.54 23.60 5.18
C PRO A 12 8.27 23.78 4.34
N ASN A 13 7.85 25.03 4.13
CA ASN A 13 6.64 25.43 3.39
C ASN A 13 6.55 24.78 2.01
N ALA A 14 5.92 23.61 1.91
CA ALA A 14 5.53 23.00 0.63
C ALA A 14 4.17 23.53 0.12
N GLY A 15 3.60 24.54 0.80
CA GLY A 15 2.32 25.18 0.47
C GLY A 15 1.09 24.40 0.95
N PRO A 16 -0.08 25.06 1.07
CA PRO A 16 -1.32 24.45 1.55
C PRO A 16 -1.80 23.28 0.69
N VAL A 17 -1.46 23.29 -0.61
CA VAL A 17 -1.77 22.22 -1.57
C VAL A 17 -1.06 20.92 -1.21
N PHE A 18 0.22 20.98 -0.78
CA PHE A 18 0.97 19.79 -0.37
C PHE A 18 0.36 19.14 0.87
N LEU A 19 0.05 19.95 1.90
CA LEU A 19 -0.55 19.45 3.13
C LEU A 19 -1.95 18.86 2.90
N ALA A 20 -2.77 19.51 2.07
CA ALA A 20 -4.07 18.98 1.69
C ALA A 20 -3.94 17.66 0.93
N ALA A 21 -3.05 17.59 -0.07
CA ALA A 21 -2.79 16.36 -0.82
C ALA A 21 -2.28 15.24 0.09
N LEU A 22 -1.40 15.54 1.04
CA LEU A 22 -0.87 14.59 2.02
C LEU A 22 -1.97 14.08 2.96
N ALA A 23 -2.82 14.96 3.49
CA ALA A 23 -3.94 14.57 4.36
C ALA A 23 -4.92 13.64 3.63
N VAL A 24 -5.27 13.98 2.38
CA VAL A 24 -6.11 13.13 1.54
C VAL A 24 -5.41 11.80 1.22
N HIS A 25 -4.11 11.82 0.93
CA HIS A 25 -3.33 10.62 0.64
C HIS A 25 -3.35 9.63 1.82
N VAL A 26 -3.04 10.10 3.02
CA VAL A 26 -2.97 9.26 4.22
C VAL A 26 -4.34 8.68 4.58
N THR A 27 -5.38 9.52 4.57
CA THR A 27 -6.75 9.08 4.88
C THR A 27 -7.27 8.07 3.84
N ALA A 28 -7.04 8.33 2.54
CA ALA A 28 -7.39 7.39 1.47
C ALA A 28 -6.59 6.08 1.57
N GLY A 29 -5.30 6.16 1.89
CA GLY A 29 -4.44 5.00 2.11
C GLY A 29 -4.94 4.09 3.22
N LEU A 30 -5.31 4.66 4.38
CA LEU A 30 -5.88 3.91 5.51
C LEU A 30 -7.20 3.22 5.13
N VAL A 31 -8.08 3.93 4.41
CA VAL A 31 -9.33 3.35 3.90
C VAL A 31 -9.06 2.19 2.94
N CYS A 32 -8.06 2.32 2.07
CA CYS A 32 -7.64 1.23 1.17
C CYS A 32 -7.11 0.02 1.93
N VAL A 33 -6.28 0.22 2.95
CA VAL A 33 -5.76 -0.89 3.78
C VAL A 33 -6.92 -1.62 4.47
N ALA A 34 -7.82 -0.89 5.11
CA ALA A 34 -8.99 -1.47 5.77
C ALA A 34 -9.90 -2.22 4.78
N CYS A 35 -10.22 -1.61 3.63
CA CYS A 35 -11.08 -2.23 2.62
C CYS A 35 -10.41 -3.44 1.96
N GLY A 36 -9.10 -3.40 1.71
CA GLY A 36 -8.34 -4.51 1.16
C GLY A 36 -8.29 -5.69 2.13
N ALA A 37 -8.06 -5.44 3.42
CA ALA A 37 -8.14 -6.46 4.48
C ALA A 37 -9.53 -7.08 4.58
N VAL A 38 -10.59 -6.24 4.62
CA VAL A 38 -11.98 -6.73 4.65
C VAL A 38 -12.30 -7.55 3.38
N ALA A 39 -11.84 -7.12 2.20
CA ALA A 39 -12.04 -7.86 0.96
C ALA A 39 -11.33 -9.22 0.96
N ALA A 40 -10.13 -9.30 1.55
CA ALA A 40 -9.34 -10.52 1.66
C ALA A 40 -9.91 -11.52 2.67
N LEU A 41 -10.47 -11.02 3.78
CA LEU A 41 -11.05 -11.84 4.85
C LEU A 41 -12.51 -12.22 4.60
N SER A 42 -13.22 -11.51 3.72
CA SER A 42 -14.61 -11.82 3.36
C SER A 42 -14.69 -13.04 2.43
N ALA A 43 -15.80 -13.79 2.53
CA ALA A 43 -16.10 -14.87 1.61
C ALA A 43 -16.07 -14.37 0.15
N LYS A 44 -15.30 -15.07 -0.69
CA LYS A 44 -15.08 -14.72 -2.09
C LYS A 44 -16.41 -14.68 -2.84
N GLY A 45 -16.69 -13.55 -3.49
CA GLY A 45 -17.96 -13.35 -4.22
C GLY A 45 -19.14 -12.85 -3.39
N SER A 46 -19.00 -12.72 -2.06
CA SER A 46 -20.04 -12.08 -1.23
C SER A 46 -20.23 -10.61 -1.58
N ALA A 47 -21.40 -10.05 -1.25
CA ALA A 47 -21.68 -8.61 -1.42
C ALA A 47 -20.64 -7.73 -0.70
N ARG A 48 -20.15 -8.18 0.47
CA ARG A 48 -19.11 -7.49 1.25
C ARG A 48 -17.75 -7.52 0.54
N HIS A 49 -17.36 -8.65 -0.06
CA HIS A 49 -16.16 -8.74 -0.88
C HIS A 49 -16.22 -7.81 -2.10
N MET A 50 -17.35 -7.80 -2.82
CA MET A 50 -17.53 -6.96 -4.00
C MET A 50 -17.53 -5.46 -3.67
N ARG A 51 -18.22 -5.06 -2.60
CA ARG A 51 -18.27 -3.66 -2.17
C ARG A 51 -16.90 -3.18 -1.69
N SER A 52 -16.22 -3.97 -0.86
CA SER A 52 -14.89 -3.62 -0.32
C SER A 52 -13.84 -3.57 -1.43
N GLY A 53 -13.86 -4.53 -2.37
CA GLY A 53 -12.95 -4.53 -3.53
C GLY A 53 -13.18 -3.34 -4.47
N ARG A 54 -14.42 -2.84 -4.58
CA ARG A 54 -14.73 -1.61 -5.33
C ARG A 54 -14.22 -0.36 -4.60
N ILE A 55 -14.46 -0.24 -3.29
CA ILE A 55 -13.95 0.90 -2.50
C ILE A 55 -12.42 0.91 -2.56
N TYR A 56 -11.78 -0.26 -2.45
CA TYR A 56 -10.34 -0.41 -2.58
C TYR A 56 -9.78 0.15 -3.90
N ILE A 57 -10.35 -0.24 -5.07
CA ILE A 57 -9.81 0.23 -6.36
C ILE A 57 -10.03 1.73 -6.59
N PHE A 58 -11.16 2.28 -6.10
CA PHE A 58 -11.41 3.72 -6.15
C PHE A 58 -10.43 4.48 -5.26
N GLY A 59 -10.26 4.03 -4.00
CA GLY A 59 -9.28 4.62 -3.10
C GLY A 59 -7.85 4.51 -3.63
N LEU A 60 -7.50 3.40 -4.28
CA LEU A 60 -6.18 3.22 -4.89
C LEU A 60 -5.92 4.26 -5.99
N GLY A 61 -6.97 4.64 -6.74
CA GLY A 61 -6.92 5.74 -7.69
C GLY A 61 -6.71 7.11 -7.02
N VAL A 62 -7.36 7.37 -5.88
CA VAL A 62 -7.17 8.60 -5.08
C VAL A 62 -5.74 8.68 -4.53
N VAL A 63 -5.23 7.57 -3.99
CA VAL A 63 -3.84 7.46 -3.49
C VAL A 63 -2.85 7.74 -4.63
N PHE A 64 -3.07 7.17 -5.82
CA PHE A 64 -2.21 7.42 -6.98
C PHE A 64 -2.26 8.88 -7.46
N ALA A 65 -3.45 9.48 -7.54
CA ALA A 65 -3.61 10.88 -7.96
C ALA A 65 -2.94 11.84 -6.98
N THR A 66 -3.15 11.65 -5.67
CA THR A 66 -2.47 12.45 -4.63
C THR A 66 -0.97 12.24 -4.63
N MET A 67 -0.50 11.00 -4.84
CA MET A 67 0.94 10.70 -4.96
C MET A 67 1.57 11.40 -6.16
N THR A 68 0.84 11.53 -7.28
CA THR A 68 1.29 12.29 -8.45
C THR A 68 1.52 13.76 -8.09
N ILE A 69 0.59 14.37 -7.34
CA ILE A 69 0.72 15.76 -6.87
C ILE A 69 1.94 15.90 -5.95
N LEU A 70 2.12 15.00 -4.98
CA LEU A 70 3.26 15.02 -4.06
C LEU A 70 4.59 14.81 -4.79
N ALA A 71 4.63 13.96 -5.81
CA ALA A 71 5.81 13.71 -6.63
C ALA A 71 6.17 14.89 -7.54
N VAL A 72 5.20 15.61 -8.08
CA VAL A 72 5.46 16.83 -8.88
C VAL A 72 6.08 17.93 -8.01
N ILE A 73 5.61 18.10 -6.77
CA ILE A 73 6.13 19.12 -5.85
C ILE A 73 7.53 18.75 -5.32
N ARG A 74 7.74 17.48 -4.99
CA ARG A 74 8.99 16.96 -4.37
C ARG A 74 9.51 15.74 -5.10
N TRP A 75 9.96 15.95 -6.34
CA TRP A 75 10.36 14.85 -7.21
C TRP A 75 11.54 14.06 -6.67
N ARG A 76 12.56 14.74 -6.14
CA ARG A 76 13.81 14.11 -5.70
C ARG A 76 13.57 13.14 -4.54
N GLU A 77 12.63 13.47 -3.66
CA GLU A 77 12.27 12.69 -2.50
C GLU A 77 11.27 11.57 -2.85
N ASN A 78 10.31 11.83 -3.75
CA ASN A 78 9.15 10.95 -3.95
C ASN A 78 9.20 10.07 -5.21
N ALA A 79 10.20 10.22 -6.09
CA ALA A 79 10.25 9.49 -7.37
C ALA A 79 10.20 7.96 -7.22
N HIS A 80 10.88 7.41 -6.21
CA HIS A 80 10.91 5.97 -5.98
C HIS A 80 9.55 5.42 -5.50
N LEU A 81 8.89 6.13 -4.58
CA LEU A 81 7.54 5.80 -4.11
C LEU A 81 6.49 5.99 -5.21
N PHE A 82 6.68 6.98 -6.08
CA PHE A 82 5.81 7.19 -7.23
C PHE A 82 5.88 6.02 -8.21
N ALA A 83 7.06 5.45 -8.45
CA ALA A 83 7.21 4.25 -9.27
C ALA A 83 6.47 3.05 -8.65
N VAL A 84 6.62 2.83 -7.34
CA VAL A 84 5.90 1.76 -6.62
C VAL A 84 4.38 1.98 -6.66
N GLY A 85 3.92 3.21 -6.42
CA GLY A 85 2.50 3.57 -6.50
C GLY A 85 1.92 3.40 -7.90
N SER A 86 2.68 3.74 -8.93
CA SER A 86 2.31 3.54 -10.34
C SER A 86 2.13 2.05 -10.66
N LEU A 87 3.09 1.21 -10.23
CA LEU A 87 3.03 -0.24 -10.40
C LEU A 87 1.84 -0.84 -9.64
N ALA A 88 1.60 -0.39 -8.40
CA ALA A 88 0.46 -0.81 -7.60
C ALA A 88 -0.87 -0.51 -8.31
N PHE A 89 -1.03 0.73 -8.80
CA PHE A 89 -2.23 1.15 -9.49
C PHE A 89 -2.43 0.38 -10.80
N ALA A 90 -1.38 0.21 -11.61
CA ALA A 90 -1.44 -0.55 -12.86
C ALA A 90 -1.84 -2.01 -12.62
N ALA A 91 -1.21 -2.69 -11.66
CA ALA A 91 -1.52 -4.07 -11.30
C ALA A 91 -2.96 -4.21 -10.79
N GLY A 92 -3.40 -3.30 -9.91
CA GLY A 92 -4.76 -3.29 -9.36
C GLY A 92 -5.81 -3.05 -10.45
N LEU A 93 -5.56 -2.11 -11.36
CA LEU A 93 -6.46 -1.76 -12.44
C LEU A 93 -6.60 -2.90 -13.46
N VAL A 94 -5.49 -3.51 -13.87
CA VAL A 94 -5.49 -4.68 -14.77
C VAL A 94 -6.21 -5.85 -14.11
N GLY A 95 -5.92 -6.11 -12.83
CA GLY A 95 -6.60 -7.15 -12.06
C GLY A 95 -8.11 -6.91 -11.95
N TYR A 96 -8.53 -5.68 -11.68
CA TYR A 96 -9.95 -5.34 -11.54
C TYR A 96 -10.70 -5.42 -12.87
N ARG A 97 -10.14 -4.91 -13.97
CA ARG A 97 -10.74 -4.95 -15.31
C ARG A 97 -10.93 -6.39 -15.80
N ASN A 98 -9.94 -7.24 -15.55
CA ASN A 98 -9.96 -8.61 -16.05
C ASN A 98 -10.71 -9.59 -15.13
N ARG A 99 -11.38 -9.11 -14.07
CA ARG A 99 -12.09 -9.95 -13.07
C ARG A 99 -13.11 -10.94 -13.65
N ARG A 100 -13.76 -10.60 -14.77
CA ARG A 100 -14.75 -11.47 -15.43
C ARG A 100 -14.14 -12.44 -16.44
N ARG A 101 -12.98 -12.12 -17.01
CA ARG A 101 -12.35 -12.89 -18.10
C ARG A 101 -11.20 -13.78 -17.62
N ARG A 102 -10.44 -13.33 -16.62
CA ARG A 102 -9.21 -13.98 -16.14
C ARG A 102 -9.16 -13.87 -14.60
N PRO A 103 -9.84 -14.74 -13.85
CA PRO A 103 -9.89 -14.66 -12.38
C PRO A 103 -8.50 -14.79 -11.74
N ASN A 104 -7.57 -15.52 -12.37
CA ASN A 104 -6.18 -15.63 -11.91
C ASN A 104 -5.44 -14.28 -11.98
N LEU A 105 -5.61 -13.52 -13.06
CA LEU A 105 -5.03 -12.18 -13.19
C LEU A 105 -5.69 -11.19 -12.23
N HIS A 106 -6.97 -11.36 -11.93
CA HIS A 106 -7.65 -10.56 -10.92
C HIS A 106 -7.05 -10.76 -9.54
N ILE A 107 -6.90 -12.00 -9.10
CA ILE A 107 -6.33 -12.31 -7.79
C ILE A 107 -4.87 -11.82 -7.72
N ALA A 108 -4.08 -12.12 -8.75
CA ALA A 108 -2.69 -11.68 -8.80
C ALA A 108 -2.57 -10.15 -8.82
N GLY A 109 -3.30 -9.46 -9.69
CA GLY A 109 -3.24 -8.00 -9.83
C GLY A 109 -3.73 -7.27 -8.58
N MET A 110 -4.85 -7.70 -8.00
CA MET A 110 -5.36 -7.13 -6.75
C MET A 110 -4.40 -7.41 -5.59
N GLY A 111 -3.89 -8.64 -5.46
CA GLY A 111 -2.94 -9.01 -4.42
C GLY A 111 -1.62 -8.25 -4.51
N LEU A 112 -1.03 -8.16 -5.70
CA LEU A 112 0.20 -7.40 -5.94
C LEU A 112 0.00 -5.91 -5.64
N SER A 113 -1.12 -5.32 -6.06
CA SER A 113 -1.42 -3.93 -5.76
C SER A 113 -1.53 -3.68 -4.25
N TYR A 114 -2.11 -4.64 -3.51
CA TYR A 114 -2.29 -4.52 -2.06
C TYR A 114 -0.95 -4.62 -1.32
N ILE A 115 -0.08 -5.53 -1.75
CA ILE A 115 1.28 -5.65 -1.21
C ILE A 115 2.06 -4.36 -1.45
N ALA A 116 2.05 -3.84 -2.68
CA ALA A 116 2.76 -2.62 -3.03
C ALA A 116 2.23 -1.39 -2.26
N LEU A 117 0.91 -1.29 -2.08
CA LEU A 117 0.29 -0.26 -1.24
C LEU A 117 0.79 -0.33 0.21
N LEU A 118 0.78 -1.53 0.82
CA LEU A 118 1.28 -1.72 2.18
C LEU A 118 2.76 -1.39 2.30
N THR A 119 3.56 -1.75 1.30
CA THR A 119 4.99 -1.41 1.25
C THR A 119 5.19 0.10 1.19
N GLY A 120 4.47 0.82 0.31
CA GLY A 120 4.54 2.27 0.23
C GLY A 120 4.13 2.94 1.56
N PHE A 121 2.99 2.54 2.12
CA PHE A 121 2.50 3.07 3.40
C PHE A 121 3.49 2.84 4.54
N TYR A 122 4.11 1.65 4.59
CA TYR A 122 5.13 1.33 5.58
C TYR A 122 6.38 2.22 5.45
N ILE A 123 6.88 2.39 4.22
CA ILE A 123 8.06 3.23 3.95
C ILE A 123 7.78 4.68 4.33
N ASP A 124 6.63 5.22 3.93
CA ASP A 124 6.23 6.62 4.19
C ASP A 124 5.98 6.89 5.68
N ASN A 125 5.41 5.92 6.40
CA ASN A 125 5.06 6.09 7.81
C ASN A 125 6.16 5.64 8.80
N SER A 126 7.27 5.09 8.29
CA SER A 126 8.36 4.54 9.11
C SER A 126 8.94 5.52 10.14
N LYS A 127 8.87 6.83 9.90
CA LYS A 127 9.42 7.88 10.78
C LYS A 127 8.44 8.39 11.83
N ASN A 128 7.14 8.08 11.73
CA ASN A 128 6.08 8.70 12.54
C ASN A 128 5.52 7.79 13.66
N LEU A 129 6.02 6.55 13.83
CA LEU A 129 5.60 5.73 14.97
C LEU A 129 6.52 5.96 16.18
N PRO A 130 5.99 6.24 17.39
CA PRO A 130 6.77 6.59 18.60
C PRO A 130 7.67 5.46 19.13
N ILE A 131 7.66 4.30 18.50
CA ILE A 131 8.55 3.16 18.80
C ILE A 131 9.91 3.29 18.08
N TRP A 132 10.00 4.11 17.03
CA TRP A 132 11.21 4.24 16.20
C TRP A 132 12.29 5.14 16.78
N ASP A 133 11.97 6.00 17.76
CA ASP A 133 12.97 6.87 18.43
C ASP A 133 14.04 6.07 19.19
N ARG A 134 13.84 4.76 19.38
CA ARG A 134 14.77 3.89 20.12
C ARG A 134 15.45 2.82 19.26
N LEU A 135 15.20 2.77 17.95
CA LEU A 135 15.68 1.67 17.10
C LEU A 135 16.72 2.16 16.06
N PRO A 136 17.88 1.48 15.94
CA PRO A 136 18.91 1.84 14.97
C PRO A 136 18.41 1.82 13.51
N THR A 137 18.91 2.76 12.71
CA THR A 137 18.54 3.06 11.31
C THR A 137 18.46 1.86 10.35
N TRP A 138 19.10 0.74 10.69
CA TRP A 138 19.17 -0.49 9.88
C TRP A 138 17.94 -1.41 10.05
N ILE A 139 17.12 -1.22 11.09
CA ILE A 139 15.90 -2.03 11.33
C ILE A 139 14.74 -1.64 10.37
N SER A 140 14.75 -0.40 9.88
CA SER A 140 13.83 0.11 8.86
C SER A 140 13.87 -0.72 7.56
N TRP A 141 15.03 -1.32 7.28
CA TRP A 141 15.28 -2.14 6.10
C TRP A 141 15.00 -3.63 6.28
N THR A 142 14.88 -4.14 7.52
CA THR A 142 14.71 -5.57 7.80
C THR A 142 13.26 -5.99 8.07
N LEU A 143 12.38 -5.06 8.43
CA LEU A 143 10.97 -5.34 8.75
C LEU A 143 10.08 -5.73 7.56
N PRO A 144 10.22 -5.16 6.35
CA PRO A 144 9.54 -5.66 5.15
C PRO A 144 9.92 -7.12 4.87
N SER A 145 11.19 -7.47 5.11
CA SER A 145 11.70 -8.83 5.00
C SER A 145 11.11 -9.73 6.08
N LEU A 146 10.98 -9.25 7.32
CA LEU A 146 10.45 -10.03 8.45
C LEU A 146 8.96 -10.35 8.35
N ILE A 147 8.17 -9.54 7.64
CA ILE A 147 6.73 -9.78 7.37
C ILE A 147 6.55 -10.51 6.02
N GLY A 148 7.38 -10.20 5.02
CA GLY A 148 7.38 -10.86 3.71
C GLY A 148 7.85 -12.32 3.76
N LEU A 149 8.89 -12.62 4.55
CA LEU A 149 9.44 -13.98 4.73
C LEU A 149 8.41 -14.99 5.26
N PRO A 150 7.65 -14.73 6.33
CA PRO A 150 6.64 -15.68 6.81
C PRO A 150 5.46 -15.81 5.83
N LEU A 151 5.11 -14.76 5.10
CA LEU A 151 4.04 -14.82 4.08
C LEU A 151 4.47 -15.67 2.87
N ILE A 152 5.72 -15.50 2.41
CA ILE A 152 6.33 -16.28 1.32
C ILE A 152 6.57 -17.73 1.78
N ALA A 153 7.09 -17.95 2.99
CA ALA A 153 7.26 -19.29 3.55
C ALA A 153 5.93 -20.02 3.72
N ARG A 154 4.87 -19.32 4.16
CA ARG A 154 3.51 -19.88 4.24
C ARG A 154 2.93 -20.17 2.85
N ALA A 155 3.20 -19.31 1.86
CA ALA A 155 2.78 -19.53 0.47
C ALA A 155 3.52 -20.70 -0.20
N ILE A 156 4.82 -20.90 0.10
CA ILE A 156 5.61 -22.05 -0.39
C ILE A 156 5.14 -23.34 0.29
N LYS A 157 4.87 -23.33 1.59
CA LYS A 157 4.33 -24.48 2.33
C LYS A 157 2.98 -24.95 1.78
N HIS A 158 2.15 -24.03 1.28
CA HIS A 158 0.88 -24.37 0.61
C HIS A 158 1.03 -24.81 -0.86
N ARG A 159 2.23 -24.72 -1.46
CA ARG A 159 2.50 -25.13 -2.84
C ARG A 159 3.40 -26.36 -2.98
N LEU A 160 3.99 -26.86 -1.90
CA LEU A 160 4.62 -28.18 -1.93
C LEU A 160 3.50 -29.24 -1.93
N PRO A 161 3.30 -30.02 -3.01
CA PRO A 161 2.42 -31.17 -2.95
C PRO A 161 2.94 -32.08 -1.85
N ALA A 162 2.04 -32.54 -0.98
CA ALA A 162 2.33 -33.65 -0.07
C ALA A 162 3.02 -34.72 -0.90
N LYS A 163 4.27 -35.07 -0.55
CA LYS A 163 4.91 -36.28 -1.07
C LYS A 163 3.88 -37.39 -0.88
N ARG A 164 3.32 -37.88 -1.99
CA ARG A 164 2.54 -39.12 -1.99
C ARG A 164 3.46 -40.16 -1.34
N GLY A 165 3.00 -40.70 -0.21
CA GLY A 165 3.58 -41.93 0.32
C GLY A 165 3.39 -43.03 -0.72
N THR A 166 4.49 -43.70 -1.03
CA THR A 166 4.58 -45.06 -1.56
C THR A 166 5.92 -45.55 -1.00
N SER A 167 5.87 -46.29 0.11
CA SER A 167 5.99 -47.76 0.13
C SER A 167 7.44 -48.20 -0.02
#